data_AF-I2H0H9-F1
#
_entry.id   AF-I2H0H9-F1
#
_cell.length_a   1.000
_cell.length_b   1.000
_cell.length_c   1.000
_cell.angle_alpha   90.00
_cell.angle_beta   90.00
_cell.angle_gamma   90.00
#
_symmetry.space_group_name_H-M   'P 1'
#
loop_
_entity.id
_entity.type
_entity.pdbx_description
1 polymer ?
#
loop_
_entity_poly.entity_id
_entity_poly.type
_entity_poly.pdbx_seq_one_letter_code
_entity_poly.pdbx_strand_id
1 'polypeptide(L)'
;MLSRFQTLATRFAPKASQWTTKSVYYGKIGSELSKQVYFREGLQPPSLGEFSSVYRNLYEEFIHIIQNPNAFYQRCSQVSSKQVVKFCAYGIQVLGFYSLGEIIGRRKLVGYNNY
;
A
#
# COMPACT_ATOMS: atom_id res chain seq x y z
N MET A 1 -39.32 -36.37 0.61
CA MET A 1 -38.64 -35.06 0.49
C MET A 1 -37.25 -35.05 1.12
N LEU A 2 -37.07 -35.60 2.33
CA LEU A 2 -35.77 -35.73 3.01
C LEU A 2 -34.68 -36.42 2.17
N SER A 3 -35.02 -37.49 1.43
CA SER A 3 -34.08 -38.18 0.55
C SER A 3 -33.51 -37.30 -0.58
N ARG A 4 -34.31 -36.40 -1.15
CA ARG A 4 -33.87 -35.46 -2.21
C ARG A 4 -32.90 -34.40 -1.66
N PHE A 5 -33.14 -33.91 -0.44
CA PHE A 5 -32.20 -33.03 0.24
C PHE A 5 -30.87 -33.73 0.54
N GLN A 6 -30.92 -35.00 0.95
CA GLN A 6 -29.71 -35.79 1.19
C GLN A 6 -28.92 -36.06 -0.10
N THR A 7 -29.60 -36.28 -1.23
CA THR A 7 -28.96 -36.39 -2.56
C THR A 7 -28.34 -35.07 -3.04
N LEU A 8 -28.97 -33.93 -2.73
CA LEU A 8 -28.39 -32.61 -3.04
C LEU A 8 -27.17 -32.32 -2.15
N ALA A 9 -27.28 -32.53 -0.84
CA ALA A 9 -26.20 -32.32 0.11
C ALA A 9 -24.95 -33.15 -0.25
N THR A 10 -25.14 -34.42 -0.59
CA THR A 10 -24.05 -35.32 -1.01
C THR A 10 -23.39 -34.91 -2.34
N ARG A 11 -24.09 -34.16 -3.21
CA ARG A 11 -23.51 -33.61 -4.46
C ARG A 11 -22.77 -32.30 -4.26
N PHE A 12 -23.20 -31.46 -3.31
CA PHE A 12 -22.59 -30.15 -3.06
C PHE A 12 -21.42 -30.20 -2.07
N ALA A 13 -21.49 -31.04 -1.03
CA ALA A 13 -20.44 -31.20 -0.05
C ALA A 13 -19.04 -31.48 -0.65
N PRO A 14 -18.85 -32.41 -1.60
CA PRO A 14 -17.54 -32.66 -2.19
C PRO A 14 -17.05 -31.50 -3.06
N LYS A 15 -17.95 -30.80 -3.76
CA LYS A 15 -17.59 -29.61 -4.56
C LYS A 15 -17.15 -28.45 -3.68
N ALA A 16 -17.86 -28.22 -2.57
CA ALA A 16 -17.48 -27.21 -1.58
C ALA A 16 -16.10 -27.51 -1.00
N SER A 17 -15.84 -28.76 -0.61
CA SER A 17 -14.52 -29.21 -0.14
C SER A 17 -13.43 -28.94 -1.18
N GLN A 18 -13.67 -29.28 -2.46
CA GLN A 18 -12.72 -29.02 -3.54
C GLN A 18 -12.45 -27.52 -3.75
N TRP A 19 -13.47 -26.66 -3.67
CA TRP A 19 -13.29 -25.21 -3.76
C TRP A 19 -12.51 -24.67 -2.57
N THR A 20 -12.80 -25.12 -1.36
CA THR A 20 -12.03 -24.75 -0.16
C THR A 20 -10.56 -25.13 -0.33
N THR A 21 -10.25 -26.36 -0.75
CA THR A 21 -8.86 -26.79 -0.97
C THR A 21 -8.16 -25.93 -2.03
N LYS A 22 -8.84 -25.62 -3.14
CA LYS A 22 -8.28 -24.75 -4.19
C LYS A 22 -8.04 -23.32 -3.69
N SER A 23 -9.00 -22.73 -2.99
CA SER A 23 -8.87 -21.37 -2.43
C SER A 23 -7.73 -21.28 -1.42
N VAL A 24 -7.57 -22.29 -0.56
CA VAL A 24 -6.44 -22.35 0.39
C VAL A 24 -5.11 -22.48 -0.36
N TYR A 25 -5.04 -23.32 -1.38
CA TYR A 25 -3.83 -23.50 -2.18
C TYR A 25 -3.42 -22.21 -2.91
N TYR A 26 -4.35 -21.58 -3.64
CA TYR A 26 -4.07 -20.32 -4.32
C TYR A 26 -3.81 -19.17 -3.35
N GLY A 27 -4.47 -19.16 -2.18
CA GLY A 27 -4.20 -18.22 -1.11
C GLY A 27 -2.77 -18.32 -0.60
N LYS A 28 -2.24 -19.53 -0.42
CA LYS A 28 -0.84 -19.76 -0.02
C LYS A 28 0.14 -19.26 -1.09
N ILE A 29 -0.08 -19.62 -2.36
CA ILE A 29 0.77 -19.13 -3.46
C ILE A 29 0.74 -17.60 -3.53
N GLY A 30 -0.45 -17.01 -3.47
CA GLY A 30 -0.63 -15.57 -3.41
C GLY A 30 0.13 -14.93 -2.26
N SER A 31 0.10 -15.53 -1.06
CA SER A 31 0.84 -15.01 0.09
C SER A 31 2.37 -15.07 -0.10
N GLU A 32 2.91 -16.14 -0.69
CA GLU A 32 4.36 -16.24 -0.94
C GLU A 32 4.81 -15.28 -2.04
N LEU A 33 4.01 -15.10 -3.09
CA LEU A 33 4.26 -14.10 -4.12
C LEU A 33 4.21 -12.67 -3.54
N SER A 34 3.21 -12.36 -2.73
CA SER A 34 3.08 -11.05 -2.07
C SER A 34 4.29 -10.76 -1.17
N LYS A 35 4.81 -11.75 -0.43
CA LYS A 35 6.05 -11.57 0.35
C LYS A 35 7.23 -11.22 -0.54
N GLN A 36 7.42 -11.93 -1.65
CA GLN A 36 8.53 -11.64 -2.57
C GLN A 36 8.44 -10.23 -3.15
N VAL A 37 7.25 -9.79 -3.54
CA VAL A 37 7.02 -8.42 -4.02
C VAL A 37 7.29 -7.41 -2.90
N TYR A 38 6.81 -7.67 -1.68
CA TYR A 38 7.02 -6.78 -0.53
C TYR A 38 8.51 -6.49 -0.28
N PHE A 39 9.36 -7.52 -0.32
CA PHE A 39 10.80 -7.35 -0.15
C PHE A 39 11.47 -6.72 -1.37
N ARG A 40 11.09 -7.11 -2.59
CA ARG A 40 11.71 -6.57 -3.83
C ARG A 40 11.36 -5.11 -4.08
N GLU A 41 10.14 -4.70 -3.76
CA GLU A 41 9.69 -3.32 -3.89
C GLU A 41 10.13 -2.43 -2.71
N GLY A 42 10.86 -3.00 -1.73
CA GLY A 42 11.36 -2.23 -0.59
C GLY A 42 10.25 -1.66 0.29
N LEU A 43 9.10 -2.33 0.38
CA LEU A 43 7.96 -1.90 1.21
C LEU A 43 8.19 -2.13 2.72
N GLN A 44 9.36 -2.67 3.07
CA GLN A 44 9.80 -2.84 4.45
C GLN A 44 10.06 -1.47 5.12
N PRO A 45 9.77 -1.32 6.42
CA PRO A 45 10.13 -0.11 7.13
C PRO A 45 11.64 0.13 7.04
N PRO A 46 12.08 1.37 6.73
CA PRO A 46 13.49 1.69 6.66
C PRO A 46 14.15 1.60 8.04
N SER A 47 15.47 1.44 8.04
CA SER A 47 16.26 1.50 9.28
C SER A 47 16.25 2.90 9.89
N LEU A 48 16.49 2.99 11.20
CA LEU A 48 16.56 4.29 11.89
C LEU A 48 17.64 5.21 11.29
N GLY A 49 18.76 4.64 10.80
CA GLY A 49 19.82 5.42 10.15
C GLY A 49 19.37 6.04 8.83
N GLU A 50 18.61 5.30 8.01
CA GLU A 50 18.01 5.81 6.77
C GLU A 50 16.96 6.88 7.05
N PHE A 51 16.18 6.73 8.13
CA PHE A 51 15.22 7.75 8.53
C PHE A 51 15.92 9.07 8.91
N SER A 52 16.98 9.00 9.71
CA SER A 52 17.77 10.19 10.09
C SER A 52 18.45 10.83 8.87
N SER A 53 18.94 10.04 7.92
CA SER A 53 19.60 10.56 6.72
C SER A 53 18.62 11.31 5.82
N VAL A 54 17.40 10.78 5.62
CA VAL A 54 16.34 11.47 4.87
C VAL A 54 15.99 12.81 5.51
N TYR A 55 15.81 12.85 6.82
CA TYR A 55 15.48 14.09 7.52
C TYR A 55 16.58 15.14 7.39
N ARG A 56 17.85 14.72 7.53
CA ARG A 56 19.01 15.61 7.34
C ARG A 56 19.07 16.14 5.90
N ASN A 57 18.90 15.27 4.91
CA ASN A 57 18.96 15.66 3.50
C ASN A 57 17.86 16.68 3.16
N LEU A 58 16.63 16.45 3.65
CA LEU A 58 15.52 17.39 3.46
C LEU A 58 15.82 18.75 4.10
N TYR A 59 16.40 18.75 5.30
CA TYR A 59 16.79 19.98 5.99
C TYR A 59 17.87 20.75 5.21
N GLU A 60 18.91 20.05 4.75
CA GLU A 60 19.99 20.65 3.95
C GLU A 60 19.48 21.21 2.62
N GLU A 61 18.61 20.47 1.92
CA GLU A 61 17.95 20.95 0.69
C GLU A 61 17.12 22.20 0.95
N PHE A 62 16.38 22.25 2.06
CA PHE A 62 15.57 23.41 2.42
C PHE A 62 16.43 24.66 2.66
N ILE A 63 17.52 24.52 3.40
CA ILE A 63 18.48 25.62 3.60
C ILE A 63 19.11 26.05 2.26
N HIS A 64 19.45 25.11 1.40
CA HIS A 64 20.02 25.41 0.08
C HIS A 64 19.04 26.20 -0.81
N ILE A 65 17.75 25.87 -0.76
CA ILE A 65 16.69 26.60 -1.49
C ILE A 65 16.57 28.04 -0.99
N ILE A 66 16.65 28.26 0.33
CA ILE A 66 16.59 29.61 0.93
C ILE A 66 17.82 30.43 0.54
N GLN A 67 19.00 29.81 0.56
CA GLN A 67 20.26 30.50 0.21
C GLN A 67 20.35 30.83 -1.27
N ASN A 68 19.78 30.00 -2.16
CA ASN A 68 19.86 30.17 -3.61
C ASN A 68 18.49 30.07 -4.30
N PRO A 69 17.59 31.05 -4.08
CA PRO A 69 16.24 31.00 -4.62
C PRO A 69 16.21 31.02 -6.15
N ASN A 70 17.13 31.76 -6.79
CA ASN A 70 17.20 31.86 -8.26
C ASN A 70 17.48 30.50 -8.92
N ALA A 71 18.35 29.68 -8.33
CA ALA A 71 18.66 28.34 -8.84
C ALA A 71 17.46 27.39 -8.70
N PHE A 72 16.68 27.53 -7.62
CA PHE A 72 15.45 26.78 -7.44
C PHE A 72 14.37 27.15 -8.48
N TYR A 73 14.17 28.45 -8.75
CA TYR A 73 13.22 28.90 -9.77
C TYR A 73 13.56 28.36 -11.17
N GLN A 74 14.85 28.37 -11.55
CA GLN A 74 15.30 27.77 -12.81
C GLN A 74 15.06 26.26 -12.87
N ARG A 75 15.22 25.56 -11.74
CA ARG A 75 14.95 24.13 -11.66
C ARG A 75 13.45 23.83 -11.80
N CYS A 76 12.59 24.65 -11.21
CA CYS A 76 11.14 24.53 -11.32
C CYS A 76 10.63 24.81 -12.75
N SER A 77 11.23 25.78 -13.46
CA SER A 77 10.83 26.08 -14.84
C SER A 77 11.23 25.00 -15.84
N GLN A 78 12.21 24.16 -15.49
CA GLN A 78 12.69 23.04 -16.30
C GLN A 78 12.00 21.70 -16.01
N VAL A 79 10.98 21.68 -15.15
CA VAL A 79 10.28 20.43 -14.79
C VAL A 79 9.49 19.89 -15.98
N SER A 80 9.72 18.64 -16.32
CA SER A 80 8.98 17.94 -17.38
C SER A 80 7.60 17.52 -16.91
N SER A 81 6.60 17.51 -17.81
CA SER A 81 5.25 16.98 -17.51
C SER A 81 5.27 15.55 -16.92
N LYS A 82 6.23 14.71 -17.33
CA LYS A 82 6.41 13.36 -16.77
C LYS A 82 6.80 13.39 -15.29
N GLN A 83 7.63 14.35 -14.89
CA GLN A 83 8.03 14.52 -13.50
C GLN A 83 6.86 15.00 -12.64
N VAL A 84 6.04 15.92 -13.16
CA VAL A 84 4.82 16.38 -12.47
C VAL A 84 3.89 15.21 -12.19
N VAL A 85 3.59 14.37 -13.18
CA VAL A 85 2.74 13.19 -13.00
C VAL A 85 3.32 12.25 -11.93
N LYS A 86 4.65 12.05 -11.93
CA LYS A 86 5.34 11.24 -10.92
C LYS A 86 5.20 11.82 -9.51
N PHE A 87 5.40 13.14 -9.34
CA PHE A 87 5.21 13.81 -8.06
C PHE A 87 3.75 13.75 -7.58
N CYS A 88 2.79 13.91 -8.49
CA CYS A 88 1.37 13.73 -8.17
C CYS A 88 1.08 12.30 -7.70
N ALA A 89 1.61 11.30 -8.39
CA ALA A 89 1.46 9.89 -7.99
C ALA A 89 2.03 9.64 -6.59
N TYR A 90 3.21 10.20 -6.28
CA TYR A 90 3.77 10.13 -4.92
C TYR A 90 2.92 10.88 -3.89
N GLY A 91 2.38 12.04 -4.23
CA GLY A 91 1.45 12.77 -3.36
C GLY A 91 0.21 11.95 -3.02
N ILE A 92 -0.38 11.28 -4.01
CA ILE A 92 -1.52 10.38 -3.80
C ILE A 92 -1.12 9.19 -2.91
N GLN A 93 0.07 8.62 -3.10
CA GLN A 93 0.56 7.53 -2.25
C GLN A 93 0.73 7.97 -0.79
N VAL A 94 1.31 9.15 -0.54
CA VAL A 94 1.47 9.70 0.82
C VAL A 94 0.11 9.94 1.47
N LEU A 95 -0.86 10.52 0.75
CA LEU A 95 -2.23 10.68 1.23
C LEU A 95 -2.89 9.33 1.53
N GLY A 96 -2.67 8.32 0.69
CA GLY A 96 -3.15 6.96 0.91
C GLY A 96 -2.58 6.34 2.19
N PHE A 97 -1.28 6.48 2.44
CA PHE A 97 -0.65 6.00 3.67
C PHE A 97 -1.12 6.75 4.91
N TYR A 98 -1.36 8.06 4.81
CA TYR A 98 -1.94 8.85 5.89
C TYR A 98 -3.33 8.32 6.28
N SER A 99 -4.23 8.15 5.31
CA SER A 99 -5.57 7.60 5.57
C SER A 99 -5.52 6.16 6.09
N LEU A 100 -4.57 5.35 5.61
CA LEU A 100 -4.35 4.00 6.14
C LEU A 100 -3.91 4.04 7.61
N GLY A 101 -3.03 4.98 7.96
CA GLY A 101 -2.62 5.26 9.33
C GLY A 101 -3.80 5.65 10.22
N GLU A 102 -4.70 6.51 9.74
CA GLU A 102 -5.93 6.86 10.45
C GLU A 102 -6.83 5.63 10.68
N ILE A 103 -7.02 4.78 9.66
CA ILE A 103 -7.79 3.52 9.75
C ILE A 103 -7.21 2.59 10.82
N ILE A 104 -5.88 2.44 10.87
CA ILE A 104 -5.20 1.63 11.89
C ILE A 104 -5.36 2.27 13.26
N GLY A 105 -5.10 3.57 13.39
CA GLY A 105 -5.16 4.31 14.66
C GLY A 105 -6.56 4.29 15.28
N ARG A 106 -7.60 4.44 14.46
CA ARG A 106 -9.00 4.38 14.90
C ARG A 106 -9.56 2.95 14.98
N ARG A 107 -8.88 1.96 14.41
CA ARG A 107 -9.32 0.55 14.26
C ARG A 107 -10.70 0.40 13.60
N LYS A 108 -11.03 1.28 12.65
CA LYS A 108 -12.31 1.31 11.92
C LYS A 108 -12.07 1.63 10.47
N LEU A 109 -12.71 0.86 9.60
CA LEU A 109 -12.54 0.97 8.15
C LEU A 109 -13.37 2.12 7.56
N VAL A 110 -14.54 2.42 8.14
CA VAL A 110 -15.43 3.50 7.70
C VAL A 110 -15.90 4.30 8.91
N GLY A 111 -15.65 5.61 8.89
CA GLY A 111 -16.25 6.56 9.82
C GLY A 111 -15.94 6.34 11.31
N TYR A 112 -16.25 7.35 12.11
CA TYR A 112 -16.46 7.11 13.53
C TYR A 112 -17.91 6.66 13.64
N ASN A 113 -18.20 5.70 14.53
CA ASN A 113 -19.60 5.48 14.85
C ASN A 113 -20.09 6.81 15.41
N ASN A 114 -21.20 7.30 14.86
CA ASN A 114 -21.79 8.58 15.20
C ASN A 114 -21.78 8.82 16.72
N TYR A 115 -21.66 10.09 17.10
CA TYR A 115 -22.05 10.56 18.44
C TYR A 115 -23.37 9.93 18.88
#